data_AF-A0A132CMF3-F1
#
_entry.id   AF-A0A132CMF3-F1
#
_cell.length_a   1.000
_cell.length_b   1.000
_cell.length_c   1.000
_cell.angle_alpha   90.00
_cell.angle_beta   90.00
_cell.angle_gamma   90.00
#
_symmetry.space_group_name_H-M   'P 1'
#
loop_
_entity.id
_entity.type
_entity.pdbx_description
1 polymer ?
#
loop_
_entity_poly.entity_id
_entity_poly.type
_entity_poly.pdbx_seq_one_letter_code
_entity_poly.pdbx_strand_id
1 'polypeptide(L)'
;MVSGASGALPPHGRRYDTMNELPSRPHRPVRVLRVLASRHADSTRMVRPRDFETEVVAQAASVSDVGDRWRYVPLCVDWRDARLLYSRWDDDCAMTDAPFLYQRQRRTARFLLDVPFEHLDTPGRAARMTPTFIFSVGRCGSTLLSRLLAAAGEQSVSEPDVLTSVAHFDDDAERAAADGARERIVQSCVAAFEPACGRAPVIKLRARCNRAIDVFLNAMPHARYVFMCRNRDDWVRSSSRAFDDSGEALADLLKASVEAFDRMHAAGVDPVLVWYEDLLADPVGSLRRILRARDDLDARRTAIKQALGTDAQEGSGLSRASLATRTGDVGALSAFEARWREIRPERLLREHGLSRLR
;
A
#
# COMPACT_ATOMS: atom_id res chain seq x y z
N MET A 1 -36.50 6.35 -45.96
CA MET A 1 -37.21 6.99 -44.83
C MET A 1 -37.12 5.99 -43.67
N VAL A 2 -36.09 6.03 -42.80
CA VAL A 2 -35.93 6.91 -41.60
C VAL A 2 -37.16 6.77 -40.70
N SER A 3 -37.15 6.45 -39.40
CA SER A 3 -36.19 6.21 -38.31
C SER A 3 -37.03 5.73 -37.11
N GLY A 4 -36.45 5.00 -36.14
CA GLY A 4 -37.14 4.74 -34.87
C GLY A 4 -36.46 3.77 -33.91
N ALA A 5 -35.13 3.85 -33.76
CA ALA A 5 -34.40 3.09 -32.75
C ALA A 5 -34.36 3.88 -31.42
N SER A 6 -35.05 3.37 -30.40
CA SER A 6 -34.96 3.86 -29.02
C SER A 6 -33.69 3.33 -28.37
N GLY A 7 -32.60 4.09 -28.48
CA GLY A 7 -31.36 3.87 -27.74
C GLY A 7 -31.48 4.40 -26.32
N ALA A 8 -31.50 3.51 -25.33
CA ALA A 8 -31.30 3.87 -23.93
C ALA A 8 -29.80 4.15 -23.71
N LEU A 9 -29.48 5.41 -23.43
CA LEU A 9 -28.15 5.85 -22.99
C LEU A 9 -27.88 5.34 -21.55
N PRO A 10 -26.63 4.93 -21.22
CA PRO A 10 -26.26 4.65 -19.83
C PRO A 10 -26.11 5.97 -19.05
N PRO A 11 -26.38 5.97 -17.74
CA PRO A 11 -26.27 7.18 -16.92
C PRO A 11 -24.80 7.46 -16.57
N HIS A 12 -24.09 8.18 -17.44
CA HIS A 12 -22.85 8.85 -17.06
C HIS A 12 -23.19 10.22 -16.45
N GLY A 13 -23.12 10.29 -15.12
CA GLY A 13 -23.40 11.52 -14.39
C GLY A 13 -22.92 11.48 -12.96
N ARG A 14 -21.65 11.10 -12.71
CA ARG A 14 -20.98 11.52 -11.48
C ARG A 14 -20.13 12.75 -11.80
N ARG A 15 -20.56 13.88 -11.25
CA ARG A 15 -19.83 15.15 -11.24
C ARG A 15 -18.44 14.92 -10.63
N TYR A 16 -17.39 15.19 -11.38
CA TYR A 16 -15.99 15.15 -10.93
C TYR A 16 -15.45 16.53 -10.51
N ASP A 17 -16.32 17.51 -10.23
CA ASP A 17 -15.92 18.92 -10.16
C ASP A 17 -15.89 19.56 -8.76
N THR A 18 -15.86 18.79 -7.68
CA THR A 18 -15.54 19.35 -6.36
C THR A 18 -14.64 18.39 -5.59
N MET A 19 -13.36 18.28 -6.01
CA MET A 19 -12.33 17.91 -5.05
C MET A 19 -12.30 19.01 -3.99
N ASN A 20 -12.62 18.66 -2.75
CA ASN A 20 -12.62 19.58 -1.61
C ASN A 20 -11.32 20.39 -1.59
N GLU A 21 -11.40 21.69 -1.85
CA GLU A 21 -10.29 22.59 -1.58
C GLU A 21 -9.93 22.46 -0.10
N LEU A 22 -8.66 22.21 0.18
CA LEU A 22 -8.17 22.21 1.55
C LEU A 22 -8.47 23.60 2.16
N PRO A 23 -8.92 23.68 3.42
CA PRO A 23 -9.19 24.97 4.06
C PRO A 23 -7.96 25.87 3.93
N SER A 24 -8.17 27.10 3.44
CA SER A 24 -7.10 28.08 3.22
C SER A 24 -6.39 28.38 4.55
N ARG A 25 -5.17 27.87 4.71
CA ARG A 25 -4.28 28.18 5.84
C ARG A 25 -3.25 29.22 5.38
N PRO A 26 -2.72 30.06 6.29
CA PRO A 26 -1.57 30.90 5.96
C PRO A 26 -0.43 30.01 5.42
N HIS A 27 0.26 30.45 4.37
CA HIS A 27 1.35 29.68 3.76
C HIS A 27 2.44 29.40 4.78
N ARG A 28 2.49 28.17 5.29
CA ARG A 28 3.54 27.73 6.21
C ARG A 28 4.79 27.38 5.40
N PRO A 29 6.01 27.64 5.91
CA PRO A 29 7.22 27.27 5.19
C PRO A 29 7.37 25.74 5.11
N VAL A 30 8.01 25.27 4.05
CA VAL A 30 8.58 23.92 3.98
C VAL A 30 9.83 23.90 4.86
N ARG A 31 10.03 22.86 5.67
CA ARG A 31 11.15 22.77 6.61
C ARG A 31 12.02 21.56 6.31
N VAL A 32 13.33 21.77 6.28
CA VAL A 32 14.31 20.67 6.27
C VAL A 32 14.68 20.38 7.71
N LEU A 33 14.47 19.13 8.12
CA LEU A 33 14.74 18.66 9.46
C LEU A 33 15.95 17.73 9.45
N ARG A 34 16.86 17.89 10.40
CA ARG A 34 17.92 16.91 10.68
C ARG A 34 17.41 15.96 11.76
N VAL A 35 17.56 14.65 11.52
CA VAL A 35 17.20 13.60 12.48
C VAL A 35 18.33 13.45 13.48
N LEU A 36 18.02 13.67 14.76
CA LEU A 36 18.95 13.52 15.89
C LEU A 36 18.90 12.09 16.44
N ALA A 37 17.70 11.52 16.51
CA ALA A 37 17.47 10.14 16.92
C ALA A 37 16.19 9.59 16.29
N SER A 38 16.13 8.26 16.15
CA SER A 38 14.92 7.54 15.73
C SER A 38 14.50 6.54 16.80
N ARG A 39 13.21 6.55 17.13
CA ARG A 39 12.57 5.60 18.04
C ARG A 39 12.05 4.42 17.23
N HIS A 40 12.22 3.21 17.76
CA HIS A 40 11.64 1.99 17.18
C HIS A 40 12.12 1.65 15.75
N ALA A 41 13.41 1.82 15.45
CA ALA A 41 14.01 1.67 14.12
C ALA A 41 13.56 0.38 13.38
N ASP A 42 13.49 -0.76 14.06
CA ASP A 42 13.14 -2.07 13.47
C ASP A 42 11.72 -2.56 13.84
N SER A 43 10.78 -1.64 14.05
CA SER A 43 9.39 -1.97 14.42
C SER A 43 8.48 -2.24 13.23
N THR A 44 7.50 -3.13 13.41
CA THR A 44 6.41 -3.36 12.45
C THR A 44 5.29 -2.32 12.53
N ARG A 45 5.30 -1.48 13.57
CA ARG A 45 4.34 -0.38 13.76
C ARG A 45 4.48 0.66 12.65
N MET A 46 3.37 1.33 12.33
CA MET A 46 3.34 2.41 11.35
C MET A 46 4.26 3.56 11.76
N VAL A 47 4.96 4.16 10.79
CA VAL A 47 5.79 5.35 11.00
C VAL A 47 4.93 6.54 11.41
N ARG A 48 5.32 7.19 12.50
CA ARG A 48 4.70 8.42 13.00
C ARG A 48 5.74 9.55 13.07
N PRO A 49 5.33 10.83 12.99
CA PRO A 49 6.23 11.96 13.21
C PRO A 49 7.02 11.85 14.51
N ARG A 50 6.36 11.42 15.60
CA ARG A 50 6.94 11.20 16.93
C ARG A 50 8.01 10.09 17.00
N ASP A 51 8.20 9.32 15.92
CA ASP A 51 9.27 8.34 15.84
C ASP A 51 10.64 9.01 15.63
N PHE A 52 10.68 10.31 15.34
CA PHE A 52 11.92 11.04 15.09
C PHE A 52 12.09 12.22 16.05
N GLU A 53 13.26 12.29 16.68
CA GLU A 53 13.72 13.50 17.35
C GLU A 53 14.47 14.32 16.30
N THR A 54 14.05 15.57 16.09
CA THR A 54 14.51 16.39 14.97
C THR A 54 14.76 17.83 15.37
N GLU A 55 15.58 18.51 14.57
CA GLU A 55 15.75 19.95 14.61
C GLU A 55 15.60 20.56 13.22
N VAL A 56 15.09 21.79 13.14
CA VAL A 56 14.97 22.54 11.88
C VAL A 56 16.34 23.08 11.49
N VAL A 57 16.83 22.72 10.31
CA VAL A 57 18.14 23.18 9.80
C VAL A 57 18.03 24.12 8.62
N ALA A 58 16.89 24.13 7.92
CA ALA A 58 16.61 25.10 6.87
C ALA A 58 15.09 25.26 6.67
N GLN A 59 14.70 26.34 6.01
CA GLN A 59 13.33 26.62 5.59
C GLN A 59 13.32 27.07 4.13
N ALA A 60 12.21 26.77 3.45
CA ALA A 60 11.97 27.13 2.07
C ALA A 60 10.53 27.63 1.91
N ALA A 61 10.31 28.52 0.95
CA ALA A 61 8.97 29.01 0.63
C ALA A 61 8.13 27.93 -0.04
N SER A 62 8.75 27.04 -0.82
CA SER A 62 8.09 25.93 -1.53
C SER A 62 8.96 24.67 -1.58
N VAL A 63 8.37 23.54 -1.98
CA VAL A 63 9.13 22.29 -2.19
C VAL A 63 10.14 22.42 -3.35
N SER A 64 9.85 23.25 -4.35
CA SER A 64 10.76 23.48 -5.49
C SER A 64 12.07 24.15 -5.10
N ASP A 65 12.08 24.95 -4.04
CA ASP A 65 13.26 25.70 -3.58
C ASP A 65 14.23 24.82 -2.76
N VAL A 66 13.83 23.58 -2.46
CA VAL A 66 14.65 22.64 -1.71
C VAL A 66 15.62 21.92 -2.67
N GLY A 67 16.92 22.06 -2.41
CA GLY A 67 17.97 21.33 -3.12
C GLY A 67 17.80 19.82 -2.96
N ASP A 68 18.13 19.05 -4.01
CA ASP A 68 17.97 17.59 -4.05
C ASP A 68 16.57 17.07 -3.72
N ARG A 69 15.50 17.88 -3.91
CA ARG A 69 14.11 17.49 -3.57
C ARG A 69 13.69 16.13 -4.15
N TRP A 70 14.25 15.72 -5.28
CA TRP A 70 13.97 14.44 -5.93
C TRP A 70 14.44 13.22 -5.12
N ARG A 71 15.32 13.41 -4.12
CA ARG A 71 15.75 12.37 -3.17
C ARG A 71 14.75 12.16 -2.04
N TYR A 72 13.78 13.05 -1.85
CA TYR A 72 12.84 12.95 -0.74
C TYR A 72 11.66 12.07 -1.12
N VAL A 73 11.47 11.02 -0.34
CA VAL A 73 10.46 9.98 -0.55
C VAL A 73 9.42 10.08 0.56
N PRO A 74 8.12 10.05 0.24
CA PRO A 74 7.05 10.10 1.24
C PRO A 74 7.25 9.08 2.36
N LEU A 75 7.09 9.53 3.61
CA LEU A 75 7.34 8.72 4.81
C LEU A 75 6.05 8.49 5.60
N CYS A 76 5.45 9.56 6.13
CA CYS A 76 4.26 9.50 6.96
C CYS A 76 3.49 10.82 6.96
N VAL A 77 2.21 10.75 7.34
CA VAL A 77 1.32 11.91 7.45
C VAL A 77 1.18 12.33 8.92
N ASP A 78 1.24 13.64 9.17
CA ASP A 78 0.76 14.27 10.39
C ASP A 78 -0.59 14.94 10.10
N TRP A 79 -1.68 14.25 10.46
CA TRP A 79 -3.04 14.74 10.20
C TRP A 79 -3.38 15.97 11.04
N ARG A 80 -2.94 16.01 12.30
CA ARG A 80 -3.26 17.10 13.23
C ARG A 80 -2.64 18.40 12.76
N ASP A 81 -1.38 18.34 12.35
CA ASP A 81 -0.68 19.50 11.82
C ASP A 81 -0.86 19.69 10.31
N ALA A 82 -1.63 18.84 9.62
CA ALA A 82 -1.81 18.88 8.15
C ALA A 82 -0.47 19.02 7.41
N ARG A 83 0.43 18.05 7.65
CA ARG A 83 1.77 17.97 7.06
C ARG A 83 2.05 16.57 6.54
N LEU A 84 2.81 16.50 5.46
CA LEU A 84 3.39 15.29 4.94
C LEU A 84 4.90 15.31 5.16
N LEU A 85 5.41 14.30 5.85
CA LEU A 85 6.83 14.11 6.04
C LEU A 85 7.39 13.21 4.94
N TYR A 86 8.53 13.61 4.41
CA TYR A 86 9.34 12.82 3.49
C TYR A 86 10.68 12.50 4.15
N SER A 87 11.23 11.32 3.91
CA SER A 87 12.61 10.99 4.27
C SER A 87 13.51 11.17 3.05
N ARG A 88 14.70 11.74 3.24
CA ARG A 88 15.73 11.71 2.19
C ARG A 88 16.22 10.27 1.98
N TRP A 89 16.21 9.80 0.75
CA TRP A 89 16.78 8.51 0.36
C TRP A 89 18.24 8.70 -0.06
N ASP A 90 19.15 8.40 0.87
CA ASP A 90 20.60 8.46 0.66
C ASP A 90 21.24 7.06 0.66
N ASP A 91 20.43 6.01 0.50
CA ASP A 91 20.92 4.63 0.45
C ASP A 91 21.55 4.30 -0.90
N ASP A 92 22.58 3.45 -0.87
CA ASP A 92 23.25 2.93 -2.07
C ASP A 92 22.39 1.91 -2.85
N CYS A 93 21.33 1.37 -2.22
CA CYS A 93 20.41 0.43 -2.87
C CYS A 93 19.18 1.13 -3.44
N ALA A 94 18.55 0.51 -4.43
CA ALA A 94 17.28 1.00 -4.94
C ALA A 94 16.19 0.82 -3.87
N MET A 95 15.21 1.72 -3.84
CA MET A 95 14.05 1.59 -2.96
C MET A 95 13.28 0.27 -3.16
N THR A 96 13.30 -0.24 -4.38
CA THR A 96 12.67 -1.50 -4.78
C THR A 96 13.32 -2.72 -4.15
N ASP A 97 14.55 -2.59 -3.65
CA ASP A 97 15.30 -3.68 -3.04
C ASP A 97 14.95 -3.83 -1.54
N ALA A 98 14.35 -2.80 -0.93
CA ALA A 98 13.94 -2.82 0.46
C ALA A 98 12.71 -3.74 0.65
N PRO A 99 12.76 -4.77 1.52
CA PRO A 99 11.59 -5.60 1.82
C PRO A 99 10.39 -4.80 2.35
N PHE A 100 10.69 -3.74 3.11
CA PHE A 100 9.74 -2.79 3.67
C PHE A 100 10.33 -1.40 3.60
N LEU A 101 9.78 -0.55 2.74
CA LEU A 101 10.26 0.81 2.52
C LEU A 101 10.25 1.60 3.83
N TYR A 102 9.13 1.55 4.58
CA TYR A 102 8.99 2.29 5.83
C TYR A 102 10.03 1.90 6.90
N GLN A 103 10.40 0.62 7.02
CA GLN A 103 11.41 0.18 7.99
C GLN A 103 12.77 0.70 7.60
N ARG A 104 13.11 0.61 6.30
CA ARG A 104 14.37 1.15 5.80
C ARG A 104 14.45 2.66 6.04
N GLN A 105 13.42 3.40 5.65
CA GLN A 105 13.34 4.85 5.88
C GLN A 105 13.47 5.20 7.37
N ARG A 106 12.73 4.52 8.27
CA ARG A 106 12.83 4.78 9.71
C ARG A 106 14.25 4.55 10.25
N ARG A 107 14.92 3.50 9.77
CA ARG A 107 16.27 3.15 10.22
C ARG A 107 17.36 4.06 9.66
N THR A 108 17.23 4.55 8.43
CA THR A 108 18.32 5.24 7.72
C THR A 108 18.09 6.75 7.53
N ALA A 109 16.89 7.27 7.83
CA ALA A 109 16.60 8.69 7.65
C ALA A 109 17.55 9.58 8.49
N ARG A 110 18.34 10.40 7.79
CA ARG A 110 19.18 11.46 8.38
C ARG A 110 18.56 12.84 8.25
N PHE A 111 17.76 13.02 7.19
CA PHE A 111 17.03 14.26 6.93
C PHE A 111 15.59 13.94 6.60
N LEU A 112 14.69 14.78 7.13
CA LEU A 112 13.29 14.80 6.73
C LEU A 112 12.97 16.11 6.03
N LEU A 113 11.98 16.07 5.15
CA LEU A 113 11.32 17.24 4.61
C LEU A 113 9.91 17.30 5.17
N ASP A 114 9.59 18.37 5.88
CA ASP A 114 8.27 18.65 6.40
C ASP A 114 7.55 19.60 5.44
N VAL A 115 6.52 19.05 4.80
CA VAL A 115 5.74 19.71 3.75
C VAL A 115 4.31 19.92 4.24
N PRO A 116 3.92 21.17 4.55
CA PRO A 116 2.52 21.52 4.80
C PRO A 116 1.60 21.13 3.63
N PHE A 117 0.35 20.75 3.91
CA PHE A 117 -0.57 20.27 2.87
C PHE A 117 -0.85 21.28 1.74
N GLU A 118 -0.77 22.58 2.03
CA GLU A 118 -0.89 23.65 1.03
C GLU A 118 0.19 23.60 -0.06
N HIS A 119 1.32 22.94 0.20
CA HIS A 119 2.43 22.75 -0.76
C HIS A 119 2.39 21.42 -1.49
N LEU A 120 1.41 20.55 -1.21
CA LEU A 120 1.31 19.28 -1.91
C LEU A 120 1.00 19.52 -3.38
N ASP A 121 1.69 18.78 -4.25
CA ASP A 121 1.52 18.86 -5.70
C ASP A 121 0.03 18.80 -6.08
N THR A 122 -0.33 19.57 -7.09
CA THR A 122 -1.66 19.48 -7.69
C THR A 122 -1.81 18.13 -8.40
N PRO A 123 -3.04 17.58 -8.53
CA PRO A 123 -3.28 16.24 -9.07
C PRO A 123 -2.69 15.95 -10.46
N GLY A 124 -2.25 16.97 -11.20
CA GLY A 124 -1.83 16.89 -12.61
C GLY A 124 -0.67 15.92 -12.90
N ARG A 125 0.27 15.70 -11.96
CA ARG A 125 1.32 14.68 -12.14
C ARG A 125 0.78 13.27 -11.93
N ALA A 126 0.06 13.05 -10.83
CA ALA A 126 -0.54 11.75 -10.53
C ALA A 126 -1.52 11.29 -11.63
N ALA A 127 -2.30 12.22 -12.20
CA ALA A 127 -3.24 11.93 -13.29
C ALA A 127 -2.59 11.33 -14.55
N ARG A 128 -1.27 11.51 -14.73
CA ARG A 128 -0.48 11.00 -15.85
C ARG A 128 0.20 9.66 -15.57
N MET A 129 0.02 9.13 -14.36
CA MET A 129 0.62 7.88 -13.89
C MET A 129 -0.41 6.75 -13.90
N THR A 130 0.10 5.54 -14.07
CA THR A 130 -0.72 4.31 -14.10
C THR A 130 -0.14 3.31 -13.09
N PRO A 131 -0.20 3.60 -11.78
CA PRO A 131 0.37 2.71 -10.78
C PRO A 131 -0.38 1.38 -10.75
N THR A 132 0.28 0.35 -10.23
CA THR A 132 -0.35 -0.92 -9.88
C THR A 132 -0.39 -1.06 -8.37
N PHE A 133 -1.56 -1.04 -7.76
CA PHE A 133 -1.71 -1.23 -6.32
C PHE A 133 -1.92 -2.71 -6.00
N ILE A 134 -1.08 -3.26 -5.12
CA ILE A 134 -1.24 -4.61 -4.59
C ILE A 134 -1.87 -4.52 -3.20
N PHE A 135 -3.17 -4.80 -3.14
CA PHE A 135 -3.91 -5.04 -1.91
C PHE A 135 -3.78 -6.51 -1.51
N SER A 136 -4.02 -6.79 -0.23
CA SER A 136 -3.92 -8.17 0.26
C SER A 136 -4.62 -8.36 1.60
N VAL A 137 -4.89 -9.62 1.96
CA VAL A 137 -5.36 -10.01 3.30
C VAL A 137 -4.25 -9.93 4.38
N GLY A 138 -3.03 -9.53 4.01
CA GLY A 138 -1.85 -9.59 4.89
C GLY A 138 -1.31 -11.01 5.04
N ARG A 139 -0.01 -11.19 5.34
CA ARG A 139 0.64 -12.51 5.54
C ARG A 139 0.34 -13.59 4.47
N CYS A 140 -0.01 -13.14 3.26
CA CYS A 140 -0.33 -13.98 2.12
C CYS A 140 0.80 -14.02 1.08
N GLY A 141 2.01 -13.57 1.43
CA GLY A 141 3.15 -13.53 0.49
C GLY A 141 3.19 -12.30 -0.42
N SER A 142 2.50 -11.20 -0.10
CA SER A 142 2.56 -9.98 -0.93
C SER A 142 3.94 -9.33 -0.97
N THR A 143 4.78 -9.49 0.06
CA THR A 143 6.21 -9.11 0.00
C THR A 143 7.00 -9.98 -0.99
N LEU A 144 6.71 -11.28 -1.05
CA LEU A 144 7.30 -12.17 -2.06
C LEU A 144 6.86 -11.73 -3.47
N LEU A 145 5.57 -11.47 -3.69
CA LEU A 145 5.07 -10.97 -4.97
C LEU A 145 5.80 -9.68 -5.41
N SER A 146 5.98 -8.71 -4.49
CA SER A 146 6.73 -7.48 -4.77
C SER A 146 8.17 -7.76 -5.24
N ARG A 147 8.86 -8.72 -4.60
CA ARG A 147 10.22 -9.12 -5.01
C ARG A 147 10.25 -9.84 -6.35
N LEU A 148 9.26 -10.69 -6.64
CA LEU A 148 9.17 -11.37 -7.94
C LEU A 148 8.90 -10.37 -9.07
N LEU A 149 8.10 -9.34 -8.81
CA LEU A 149 7.88 -8.22 -9.74
C LEU A 149 9.19 -7.43 -9.97
N ALA A 150 9.95 -7.14 -8.91
CA ALA A 150 11.27 -6.52 -9.04
C ALA A 150 12.25 -7.40 -9.85
N ALA A 151 12.27 -8.72 -9.61
CA ALA A 151 13.08 -9.67 -10.38
C ALA A 151 12.64 -9.77 -11.86
N ALA A 152 11.37 -9.47 -12.16
CA ALA A 152 10.88 -9.34 -13.53
C ALA A 152 11.30 -8.01 -14.19
N GLY A 153 11.81 -7.04 -13.42
CA GLY A 153 12.25 -5.72 -13.90
C GLY A 153 11.29 -4.57 -13.55
N GLU A 154 10.22 -4.83 -12.81
CA GLU A 154 9.26 -3.81 -12.41
C GLU A 154 9.78 -2.97 -11.24
N GLN A 155 9.39 -1.70 -11.20
CA GLN A 155 9.70 -0.81 -10.08
C GLN A 155 8.68 -1.00 -8.96
N SER A 156 8.92 -2.01 -8.11
CA SER A 156 8.00 -2.42 -7.05
C SER A 156 8.43 -1.96 -5.67
N VAL A 157 7.67 -1.03 -5.06
CA VAL A 157 7.90 -0.54 -3.69
C VAL A 157 6.97 -1.23 -2.69
N SER A 158 7.51 -1.60 -1.53
CA SER A 158 6.80 -2.39 -0.53
C SER A 158 6.47 -1.58 0.73
N GLU A 159 5.19 -1.50 1.06
CA GLU A 159 4.65 -0.90 2.29
C GLU A 159 5.10 0.55 2.55
N PRO A 160 4.84 1.51 1.64
CA PRO A 160 4.97 2.92 1.98
C PRO A 160 3.93 3.33 3.03
N ASP A 161 4.39 3.61 4.26
CA ASP A 161 3.50 3.83 5.40
C ASP A 161 2.60 5.04 5.28
N VAL A 162 3.05 6.07 4.55
CA VAL A 162 2.24 7.22 4.18
C VAL A 162 0.91 6.82 3.51
N LEU A 163 0.89 5.77 2.68
CA LEU A 163 -0.34 5.27 2.05
C LEU A 163 -1.16 4.43 3.02
N THR A 164 -0.55 3.89 4.08
CA THR A 164 -1.32 3.24 5.15
C THR A 164 -1.98 4.29 6.06
N SER A 165 -1.42 5.50 6.18
CA SER A 165 -1.97 6.60 6.99
C SER A 165 -3.38 7.03 6.55
N VAL A 166 -3.75 6.83 5.29
CA VAL A 166 -5.13 7.12 4.85
C VAL A 166 -6.14 6.08 5.35
N ALA A 167 -5.71 4.99 5.97
CA ALA A 167 -6.56 3.92 6.50
C ALA A 167 -6.40 3.71 8.01
N HIS A 168 -5.57 4.52 8.68
CA HIS A 168 -5.24 4.37 10.10
C HIS A 168 -5.20 5.73 10.80
N PHE A 169 -6.11 5.90 11.76
CA PHE A 169 -6.20 7.07 12.63
C PHE A 169 -6.09 6.60 14.07
N ASP A 170 -5.33 7.33 14.89
CA ASP A 170 -5.19 7.02 16.32
C ASP A 170 -6.47 7.41 17.10
N ASP A 171 -7.20 8.42 16.64
CA ASP A 171 -8.46 8.90 17.22
C ASP A 171 -9.40 9.55 16.18
N ASP A 172 -10.57 10.01 16.64
CA ASP A 172 -11.57 10.68 15.80
C ASP A 172 -11.12 12.07 15.33
N ALA A 173 -10.23 12.74 16.07
CA ALA A 173 -9.70 14.04 15.67
C ALA A 173 -8.77 13.92 14.45
N GLU A 174 -7.90 12.90 14.43
CA GLU A 174 -7.10 12.58 13.24
C GLU A 174 -7.98 12.19 12.06
N ARG A 175 -9.04 11.40 12.29
CA ARG A 175 -9.99 11.01 11.25
C ARG A 175 -10.68 12.23 10.63
N ALA A 176 -11.15 13.16 11.48
CA ALA A 176 -11.78 14.40 11.02
C ALA A 176 -10.79 15.30 10.27
N ALA A 177 -9.55 15.42 10.76
CA ALA A 177 -8.51 16.20 10.09
C ALA A 177 -8.06 15.61 8.73
N ALA A 178 -8.22 14.30 8.56
CA ALA A 178 -7.95 13.63 7.29
C ALA A 178 -9.07 13.80 6.25
N ASP A 179 -10.26 14.23 6.66
CA ASP A 179 -11.40 14.35 5.76
C ASP A 179 -11.11 15.34 4.62
N GLY A 180 -11.50 14.98 3.41
CA GLY A 180 -11.18 15.72 2.18
C GLY A 180 -9.70 15.69 1.72
N ALA A 181 -8.74 15.29 2.56
CA ALA A 181 -7.31 15.31 2.21
C ALA A 181 -6.76 13.96 1.73
N ARG A 182 -7.40 12.84 2.08
CA ARG A 182 -6.89 11.48 1.86
C ARG A 182 -6.55 11.17 0.40
N GLU A 183 -7.40 11.56 -0.55
CA GLU A 183 -7.18 11.30 -1.98
C GLU A 183 -5.98 12.10 -2.51
N ARG A 184 -5.86 13.37 -2.11
CA ARG A 184 -4.71 14.22 -2.45
C ARG A 184 -3.40 13.67 -1.88
N ILE A 185 -3.43 13.06 -0.70
CA ILE A 185 -2.27 12.36 -0.14
C ILE A 185 -1.87 11.18 -1.02
N VAL A 186 -2.82 10.33 -1.42
CA VAL A 186 -2.53 9.20 -2.33
C VAL A 186 -1.89 9.71 -3.63
N GLN A 187 -2.48 10.72 -4.26
CA GLN A 187 -1.98 11.32 -5.50
C GLN A 187 -0.57 11.89 -5.34
N SER A 188 -0.35 12.68 -4.29
CA SER A 188 0.97 13.29 -4.00
C SER A 188 2.03 12.22 -3.78
N CYS A 189 1.68 11.15 -3.06
CA CYS A 189 2.60 10.06 -2.79
C CYS A 189 2.97 9.29 -4.07
N VAL A 190 1.98 8.99 -4.92
CA VAL A 190 2.22 8.32 -6.21
C VAL A 190 3.12 9.19 -7.10
N ALA A 191 2.83 10.48 -7.21
CA ALA A 191 3.64 11.43 -7.98
C ALA A 191 5.08 11.52 -7.48
N ALA A 192 5.29 11.43 -6.16
CA ALA A 192 6.62 11.46 -5.57
C ALA A 192 7.46 10.20 -5.86
N PHE A 193 6.85 9.09 -6.25
CA PHE A 193 7.60 7.90 -6.70
C PHE A 193 8.07 7.99 -8.16
N GLU A 194 7.53 8.92 -8.97
CA GLU A 194 7.86 9.02 -10.39
C GLU A 194 9.38 9.13 -10.68
N PRO A 195 10.19 9.93 -9.95
CA PRO A 195 11.61 10.07 -10.26
C PRO A 195 12.40 8.76 -10.11
N ALA A 196 11.98 7.87 -9.21
CA ALA A 196 12.70 6.63 -8.93
C ALA A 196 12.06 5.40 -9.58
N CYS A 197 10.75 5.42 -9.77
CA CYS A 197 9.98 4.26 -10.22
C CYS A 197 9.33 4.45 -11.60
N GLY A 198 9.46 5.63 -12.20
CA GLY A 198 8.80 6.00 -13.46
C GLY A 198 7.28 6.17 -13.31
N ARG A 199 6.58 6.16 -14.44
CA ARG A 199 5.14 6.52 -14.51
C ARG A 199 4.18 5.39 -14.17
N ALA A 200 4.67 4.15 -14.03
CA ALA A 200 3.86 2.97 -13.74
C ALA A 200 4.41 2.15 -12.56
N PRO A 201 4.61 2.78 -11.38
CA PRO A 201 5.17 2.06 -10.23
C PRO A 201 4.23 0.95 -9.78
N VAL A 202 4.80 -0.15 -9.28
CA VAL A 202 4.05 -1.17 -8.54
C VAL A 202 4.17 -0.83 -7.06
N ILE A 203 3.05 -0.71 -6.36
CA ILE A 203 2.98 -0.27 -4.97
C ILE A 203 2.25 -1.34 -4.17
N LYS A 204 3.02 -2.09 -3.36
CA LYS A 204 2.47 -3.06 -2.43
C LYS A 204 2.01 -2.34 -1.16
N LEU A 205 0.74 -2.47 -0.83
CA LEU A 205 0.12 -1.84 0.33
C LEU A 205 0.12 -2.77 1.54
N ARG A 206 -0.06 -2.21 2.75
CA ARG A 206 -0.39 -3.01 3.93
C ARG A 206 -1.85 -3.47 3.86
N ALA A 207 -2.17 -4.60 4.48
CA ALA A 207 -3.54 -5.13 4.53
C ALA A 207 -4.56 -4.14 5.11
N ARG A 208 -4.09 -3.24 6.00
CA ARG A 208 -4.92 -2.19 6.57
C ARG A 208 -5.51 -1.23 5.51
N CYS A 209 -4.86 -1.05 4.37
CA CYS A 209 -5.37 -0.23 3.27
C CYS A 209 -6.71 -0.73 2.70
N ASN A 210 -7.09 -1.99 2.94
CA ASN A 210 -8.41 -2.52 2.56
C ASN A 210 -9.58 -1.70 3.15
N ARG A 211 -9.36 -1.03 4.30
CA ARG A 211 -10.34 -0.15 4.95
C ARG A 211 -10.52 1.21 4.28
N ALA A 212 -9.67 1.55 3.33
CA ALA A 212 -9.66 2.83 2.63
C ALA A 212 -9.71 2.65 1.11
N ILE A 213 -10.22 1.51 0.62
CA ILE A 213 -10.18 1.19 -0.81
C ILE A 213 -10.78 2.30 -1.68
N ASP A 214 -11.90 2.89 -1.25
CA ASP A 214 -12.58 3.95 -1.99
C ASP A 214 -11.68 5.18 -2.19
N VAL A 215 -10.79 5.48 -1.24
CA VAL A 215 -9.79 6.56 -1.39
C VAL A 215 -8.84 6.26 -2.55
N PHE A 216 -8.36 5.02 -2.68
CA PHE A 216 -7.44 4.65 -3.75
C PHE A 216 -8.14 4.60 -5.11
N LEU A 217 -9.41 4.15 -5.14
CA LEU A 217 -10.24 4.13 -6.35
C LEU A 217 -10.53 5.54 -6.85
N ASN A 218 -10.92 6.45 -5.95
CA ASN A 218 -11.19 7.85 -6.29
C ASN A 218 -9.93 8.62 -6.67
N ALA A 219 -8.84 8.42 -5.91
CA ALA A 219 -7.59 9.14 -6.13
C ALA A 219 -6.93 8.77 -7.47
N MET A 220 -7.02 7.49 -7.87
CA MET A 220 -6.30 6.94 -9.02
C MET A 220 -7.21 6.03 -9.87
N PRO A 221 -8.26 6.56 -10.53
CA PRO A 221 -9.26 5.74 -11.24
C PRO A 221 -8.69 4.94 -12.43
N HIS A 222 -7.52 5.32 -12.94
CA HIS A 222 -6.82 4.62 -14.04
C HIS A 222 -5.73 3.65 -13.56
N ALA A 223 -5.60 3.43 -12.25
CA ALA A 223 -4.65 2.46 -11.72
C ALA A 223 -5.05 1.02 -12.04
N ARG A 224 -4.06 0.13 -12.02
CA ARG A 224 -4.29 -1.32 -12.00
C ARG A 224 -4.40 -1.79 -10.56
N TYR A 225 -5.30 -2.74 -10.30
CA TYR A 225 -5.51 -3.29 -8.97
C TYR A 225 -5.22 -4.78 -8.97
N VAL A 226 -4.45 -5.22 -7.98
CA VAL A 226 -4.14 -6.62 -7.70
C VAL A 226 -4.59 -6.90 -6.27
N PHE A 227 -5.23 -8.04 -6.06
CA PHE A 227 -5.61 -8.49 -4.72
C PHE A 227 -5.01 -9.86 -4.44
N MET A 228 -4.22 -9.95 -3.36
CA MET A 228 -3.54 -11.19 -3.01
C MET A 228 -4.20 -11.89 -1.82
N CYS A 229 -4.46 -13.18 -2.01
CA CYS A 229 -5.02 -14.09 -1.02
C CYS A 229 -4.07 -15.28 -0.76
N ARG A 230 -4.34 -16.02 0.31
CA ARG A 230 -3.69 -17.27 0.67
C ARG A 230 -4.73 -18.22 1.22
N ASN A 231 -4.47 -19.53 1.16
CA ASN A 231 -5.27 -20.51 1.86
C ASN A 231 -5.51 -20.09 3.33
N ARG A 232 -6.78 -20.19 3.74
CA ARG A 232 -7.30 -19.68 5.01
C ARG A 232 -6.55 -20.20 6.23
N ASP A 233 -6.39 -21.51 6.36
CA ASP A 233 -5.80 -22.11 7.57
C ASP A 233 -4.32 -21.72 7.71
N ASP A 234 -3.58 -21.74 6.61
CA ASP A 234 -2.18 -21.32 6.56
C ASP A 234 -2.02 -19.82 6.81
N TRP A 235 -2.98 -19.02 6.34
CA TRP A 235 -3.03 -17.59 6.59
C TRP A 235 -3.25 -17.29 8.07
N VAL A 236 -4.20 -17.96 8.73
CA VAL A 236 -4.46 -17.79 10.17
C VAL A 236 -3.22 -18.13 10.99
N ARG A 237 -2.63 -19.32 10.76
CA ARG A 237 -1.41 -19.76 11.45
C ARG A 237 -0.25 -18.79 11.23
N SER A 238 -0.07 -18.29 10.01
CA SER A 238 0.99 -17.32 9.72
C SER A 238 0.75 -15.96 10.34
N SER A 239 -0.51 -15.52 10.46
CA SER A 239 -0.85 -14.20 10.99
C SER A 239 -0.75 -14.17 12.50
N SER A 240 -1.36 -15.14 13.19
CA SER A 240 -1.24 -15.29 14.64
C SER A 240 0.23 -15.36 15.07
N ARG A 241 1.07 -16.19 14.42
CA ARG A 241 2.51 -16.26 14.75
C ARG A 241 3.27 -14.94 14.56
N ALA A 242 2.85 -14.12 13.60
CA ALA A 242 3.55 -12.89 13.25
C ALA A 242 3.18 -11.71 14.15
N PHE A 243 1.92 -11.64 14.61
CA PHE A 243 1.38 -10.46 15.27
C PHE A 243 0.68 -10.74 16.60
N ASP A 244 0.57 -12.00 17.00
CA ASP A 244 -0.15 -12.43 18.21
C ASP A 244 -1.65 -12.03 18.17
N ASP A 245 -2.21 -11.91 16.97
CA ASP A 245 -3.63 -11.61 16.77
C ASP A 245 -4.49 -12.84 17.14
N SER A 246 -5.61 -12.59 17.83
CA SER A 246 -6.59 -13.64 18.15
C SER A 246 -7.30 -14.14 16.89
N GLY A 247 -7.85 -15.35 16.97
CA GLY A 247 -8.62 -15.94 15.87
C GLY A 247 -9.82 -15.09 15.43
N GLU A 248 -10.54 -14.48 16.38
CA GLU A 248 -11.69 -13.61 16.12
C GLU A 248 -11.27 -12.34 15.38
N ALA A 249 -10.19 -11.70 15.82
CA ALA A 249 -9.64 -10.51 15.16
C ALA A 249 -9.21 -10.81 13.72
N LEU A 250 -8.64 -11.99 13.47
CA LEU A 250 -8.30 -12.46 12.13
C LEU A 250 -9.56 -12.71 11.29
N ALA A 251 -10.64 -13.29 11.84
CA ALA A 251 -11.89 -13.48 11.11
C ALA A 251 -12.50 -12.13 10.67
N ASP A 252 -12.53 -11.14 11.55
CA ASP A 252 -13.02 -9.79 11.23
C ASP A 252 -12.13 -9.10 10.19
N LEU A 253 -10.80 -9.28 10.28
CA LEU A 253 -9.85 -8.76 9.28
C LEU A 253 -10.07 -9.40 7.90
N LEU A 254 -10.30 -10.72 7.85
CA LEU A 254 -10.56 -11.42 6.60
C LEU A 254 -11.89 -10.96 5.98
N LYS A 255 -12.95 -10.82 6.79
CA LYS A 255 -14.24 -10.26 6.35
C LYS A 255 -14.07 -8.89 5.70
N ALA A 256 -13.41 -7.96 6.41
CA ALA A 256 -13.17 -6.61 5.90
C ALA A 256 -12.36 -6.60 4.60
N SER A 257 -11.47 -7.59 4.42
CA SER A 257 -10.67 -7.74 3.20
C SER A 257 -11.50 -8.29 2.04
N VAL A 258 -12.38 -9.26 2.27
CA VAL A 258 -13.33 -9.76 1.25
C VAL A 258 -14.30 -8.66 0.82
N GLU A 259 -14.82 -7.87 1.77
CA GLU A 259 -15.69 -6.73 1.47
C GLU A 259 -14.94 -5.62 0.69
N ALA A 260 -13.64 -5.44 0.94
CA ALA A 260 -12.84 -4.51 0.15
C ALA A 260 -12.67 -5.00 -1.30
N PHE A 261 -12.47 -6.31 -1.50
CA PHE A 261 -12.41 -6.91 -2.83
C PHE A 261 -13.75 -6.75 -3.57
N ASP A 262 -14.87 -6.95 -2.88
CA ASP A 262 -16.21 -6.70 -3.44
C ASP A 262 -16.41 -5.24 -3.86
N ARG A 263 -16.00 -4.27 -3.03
CA ARG A 263 -16.06 -2.84 -3.38
C ARG A 263 -15.26 -2.48 -4.64
N MET A 264 -14.11 -3.14 -4.89
CA MET A 264 -13.38 -2.95 -6.13
C MET A 264 -14.19 -3.41 -7.36
N HIS A 265 -14.89 -4.54 -7.28
CA HIS A 265 -15.75 -5.02 -8.36
C HIS A 265 -16.96 -4.11 -8.56
N ALA A 266 -17.58 -3.66 -7.46
CA ALA A 266 -18.69 -2.71 -7.50
C ALA A 266 -18.30 -1.37 -8.12
N ALA A 267 -17.03 -0.98 -8.01
CA ALA A 267 -16.46 0.20 -8.66
C ALA A 267 -16.03 -0.03 -10.12
N GLY A 268 -16.13 -1.27 -10.62
CA GLY A 268 -15.84 -1.61 -12.02
C GLY A 268 -14.36 -1.74 -12.38
N VAL A 269 -13.44 -1.85 -11.41
CA VAL A 269 -11.99 -1.92 -11.68
C VAL A 269 -11.45 -3.35 -11.85
N ASP A 270 -12.27 -4.38 -11.64
CA ASP A 270 -11.96 -5.82 -11.80
C ASP A 270 -10.51 -6.22 -11.41
N PRO A 271 -10.20 -6.26 -10.10
CA PRO A 271 -8.85 -6.51 -9.62
C PRO A 271 -8.33 -7.90 -9.99
N VAL A 272 -7.05 -7.99 -10.38
CA VAL A 272 -6.40 -9.29 -10.63
C VAL A 272 -6.24 -10.06 -9.32
N LEU A 273 -6.96 -11.17 -9.18
CA LEU A 273 -6.83 -12.08 -8.04
C LEU A 273 -5.58 -12.94 -8.17
N VAL A 274 -4.74 -12.93 -7.12
CA VAL A 274 -3.53 -13.76 -7.03
C VAL A 274 -3.58 -14.59 -5.76
N TRP A 275 -3.50 -15.91 -5.91
CA TRP A 275 -3.31 -16.82 -4.79
C TRP A 275 -1.84 -17.05 -4.54
N TYR A 276 -1.45 -17.06 -3.27
CA TYR A 276 -0.11 -17.45 -2.85
C TYR A 276 0.30 -18.82 -3.40
N GLU A 277 -0.63 -19.78 -3.36
CA GLU A 277 -0.38 -21.15 -3.82
C GLU A 277 -0.11 -21.20 -5.33
N ASP A 278 -0.87 -20.43 -6.11
CA ASP A 278 -0.67 -20.34 -7.56
C ASP A 278 0.64 -19.62 -7.90
N LEU A 279 1.02 -18.61 -7.10
CA LEU A 279 2.28 -17.89 -7.24
C LEU A 279 3.48 -18.82 -6.99
N LEU A 280 3.38 -19.75 -6.03
CA LEU A 280 4.42 -20.74 -5.77
C LEU A 280 4.50 -21.79 -6.89
N ALA A 281 3.34 -22.27 -7.38
CA ALA A 281 3.28 -23.31 -8.39
C ALA A 281 3.74 -22.83 -9.77
N ASP A 282 3.32 -21.63 -10.19
CA ASP A 282 3.73 -20.99 -11.43
C ASP A 282 3.94 -19.49 -11.24
N PRO A 283 5.15 -19.08 -10.79
CA PRO A 283 5.45 -17.67 -10.57
C PRO A 283 5.40 -16.87 -11.88
N VAL A 284 5.87 -17.43 -13.00
CA VAL A 284 5.91 -16.72 -14.29
C VAL A 284 4.50 -16.52 -14.83
N GLY A 285 3.64 -17.54 -14.80
CA GLY A 285 2.23 -17.40 -15.20
C GLY A 285 1.45 -16.44 -14.30
N SER A 286 1.74 -16.43 -12.99
CA SER A 286 1.15 -15.47 -12.06
C SER A 286 1.57 -14.03 -12.35
N LEU A 287 2.85 -13.78 -12.64
CA LEU A 287 3.31 -12.45 -13.05
C LEU A 287 2.72 -12.02 -14.40
N ARG A 288 2.57 -12.95 -15.37
CA ARG A 288 1.96 -12.66 -16.68
C ARG A 288 0.52 -12.16 -16.57
N ARG A 289 -0.25 -12.64 -15.59
CA ARG A 289 -1.61 -12.15 -15.31
C ARG A 289 -1.64 -10.68 -14.87
N ILE A 290 -0.62 -10.24 -14.13
CA ILE A 290 -0.47 -8.86 -13.62
C ILE A 290 0.12 -7.96 -14.71
N LEU A 291 1.18 -8.44 -15.37
CA LEU A 291 2.00 -7.73 -16.34
C LEU A 291 1.61 -8.10 -17.78
N ARG A 292 0.33 -7.93 -18.13
CA ARG A 292 -0.24 -8.40 -19.40
C ARG A 292 0.48 -7.91 -20.66
N ALA A 293 1.12 -6.74 -20.59
CA ALA A 293 1.83 -6.13 -21.71
C ALA A 293 3.29 -6.60 -21.86
N ARG A 294 3.81 -7.46 -20.96
CA ARG A 294 5.20 -7.94 -21.02
C ARG A 294 5.29 -9.30 -21.68
N ASP A 295 6.08 -9.37 -22.75
CA ASP A 295 6.40 -10.57 -23.54
C ASP A 295 7.75 -11.21 -23.14
N ASP A 296 8.62 -10.47 -22.46
CA ASP A 296 9.96 -10.90 -22.04
C ASP A 296 10.01 -11.68 -20.70
N LEU A 297 8.86 -12.00 -20.10
CA LEU A 297 8.82 -12.66 -18.77
C LEU A 297 9.53 -14.03 -18.76
N ASP A 298 9.49 -14.77 -19.87
CA ASP A 298 10.18 -16.05 -19.98
C ASP A 298 11.71 -15.88 -19.97
N ALA A 299 12.24 -14.78 -20.52
CA ALA A 299 13.66 -14.44 -20.43
C ALA A 299 14.09 -14.11 -18.99
N ARG A 300 13.16 -13.66 -18.14
CA ARG A 300 13.39 -13.37 -16.71
C ARG A 300 13.19 -14.57 -15.79
N ARG A 301 12.81 -15.74 -16.32
CA ARG A 301 12.44 -16.94 -15.54
C ARG A 301 13.49 -17.33 -14.50
N THR A 302 14.78 -17.27 -14.85
CA THR A 302 15.87 -17.63 -13.92
C THR A 302 15.93 -16.67 -12.72
N ALA A 303 15.88 -15.36 -12.97
CA ALA A 303 15.89 -14.34 -11.91
C ALA A 303 14.65 -14.46 -11.00
N ILE A 304 13.47 -14.71 -11.59
CA ILE A 304 12.22 -14.94 -10.86
C ILE A 304 12.33 -16.17 -9.96
N LYS A 305 12.86 -17.29 -10.47
CA LYS A 305 13.08 -18.52 -9.69
C LYS A 305 14.08 -18.32 -8.55
N GLN A 306 15.16 -17.58 -8.79
CA GLN A 306 16.12 -17.25 -7.74
C GLN A 306 15.47 -16.41 -6.63
N ALA A 307 14.73 -15.36 -7.01
CA ALA A 307 14.02 -14.51 -6.05
C ALA A 307 12.96 -15.27 -5.23
N LEU A 308 12.35 -16.33 -5.80
CA LEU A 308 11.41 -17.22 -5.09
C LEU A 308 12.09 -18.02 -3.97
N GLY A 309 13.35 -18.41 -4.17
CA GLY A 309 14.12 -19.21 -3.21
C GLY A 309 14.61 -18.40 -1.99
N THR A 310 14.83 -17.09 -2.17
CA THR A 310 15.30 -16.19 -1.10
C THR A 310 14.17 -15.86 -0.12
N ASP A 311 14.51 -15.70 1.16
CA ASP A 311 13.54 -15.16 2.13
C ASP A 311 13.21 -13.70 1.78
N ALA A 312 11.97 -13.48 1.37
CA ALA A 312 11.49 -12.17 0.97
C ALA A 312 11.54 -11.11 2.08
N GLN A 313 11.66 -11.54 3.33
CA GLN A 313 11.64 -10.71 4.54
C GLN A 313 12.96 -10.81 5.32
N GLU A 314 14.03 -11.31 4.69
CA GLU A 314 15.37 -11.40 5.30
C GLU A 314 15.82 -10.05 5.88
N GLY A 315 16.45 -10.10 7.06
CA GLY A 315 16.90 -8.90 7.78
C GLY A 315 15.80 -8.12 8.49
N SER A 316 14.55 -8.59 8.48
CA SER A 316 13.44 -8.00 9.24
C SER A 316 13.00 -8.89 10.41
N GLY A 317 12.29 -8.29 11.38
CA GLY A 317 11.64 -9.04 12.47
C GLY A 317 10.50 -9.98 12.02
N LEU A 318 10.18 -10.00 10.72
CA LEU A 318 9.20 -10.90 10.09
C LEU A 318 9.85 -11.98 9.22
N SER A 319 11.19 -12.08 9.20
CA SER A 319 11.92 -13.13 8.49
C SER A 319 11.52 -14.53 8.96
N ARG A 320 11.73 -15.55 8.12
CA ARG A 320 11.49 -16.96 8.49
C ARG A 320 12.26 -17.35 9.76
N ALA A 321 13.51 -16.89 9.88
CA ALA A 321 14.34 -17.12 11.06
C ALA A 321 13.71 -16.51 12.33
N SER A 322 13.26 -15.25 12.27
CA SER A 322 12.62 -14.57 13.41
C SER A 322 11.26 -15.17 13.78
N LEU A 323 10.50 -15.68 12.80
CA LEU A 323 9.20 -16.30 13.05
C LEU A 323 9.30 -17.75 13.54
N ALA A 324 10.38 -18.46 13.22
CA ALA A 324 10.60 -19.83 13.69
C ALA A 324 10.72 -19.91 15.21
N THR A 325 11.20 -18.84 15.86
CA THR A 325 11.35 -18.78 17.32
C THR A 325 10.05 -18.38 18.04
N ARG A 326 8.99 -18.01 17.32
CA ARG A 326 7.70 -17.60 17.91
C ARG A 326 6.74 -18.78 17.96
N THR A 327 6.21 -19.05 19.14
CA THR A 327 5.05 -19.90 19.31
C THR A 327 3.82 -19.13 18.86
N GLY A 328 3.09 -19.63 17.85
CA GLY A 328 1.78 -19.08 17.51
C GLY A 328 0.77 -19.39 18.61
N ASP A 329 -0.36 -18.67 18.62
CA ASP A 329 -1.43 -18.90 19.58
C ASP A 329 -2.05 -20.30 19.39
N VAL A 330 -1.97 -21.11 20.45
CA VAL A 330 -2.53 -22.46 20.56
C VAL A 330 -4.04 -22.34 20.77
N GLY A 331 -4.75 -21.88 19.75
CA GLY A 331 -6.18 -21.62 19.84
C GLY A 331 -6.73 -20.75 18.71
N ALA A 332 -5.86 -19.90 18.13
CA ALA A 332 -6.25 -18.94 17.08
C ALA A 332 -7.03 -19.58 15.93
N LEU A 333 -6.65 -20.77 15.45
CA LEU A 333 -7.37 -21.41 14.34
C LEU A 333 -8.79 -21.83 14.75
N SER A 334 -8.97 -22.43 15.93
CA SER A 334 -10.28 -22.85 16.41
C SER A 334 -11.21 -21.66 16.68
N ALA A 335 -10.67 -20.62 17.32
CA ALA A 335 -11.37 -19.35 17.56
C ALA A 335 -11.77 -18.66 16.25
N PHE A 336 -10.83 -18.62 15.29
CA PHE A 336 -11.09 -18.13 13.94
C PHE A 336 -12.21 -18.91 13.27
N GLU A 337 -12.18 -20.24 13.28
CA GLU A 337 -13.20 -21.07 12.61
C GLU A 337 -14.59 -20.84 13.19
N ALA A 338 -14.69 -20.72 14.52
CA ALA A 338 -15.95 -20.42 15.19
C ALA A 338 -16.50 -19.07 14.73
N ARG A 339 -15.69 -18.02 14.81
CA ARG A 339 -16.09 -16.67 14.42
C ARG A 339 -16.37 -16.55 12.92
N TRP A 340 -15.50 -17.14 12.09
CA TRP A 340 -15.63 -17.08 10.63
C TRP A 340 -16.93 -17.72 10.18
N ARG A 341 -17.34 -18.86 10.75
CA ARG A 341 -18.64 -19.48 10.43
C ARG A 341 -19.83 -18.54 10.66
N GLU A 342 -19.76 -17.65 11.64
CA GLU A 342 -20.82 -16.69 11.93
C GLU A 342 -20.86 -15.52 10.92
N ILE A 343 -19.69 -15.03 10.51
CA ILE A 343 -19.58 -13.76 9.78
C ILE A 343 -19.18 -13.92 8.30
N ARG A 344 -18.90 -15.14 7.86
CA ARG A 344 -18.38 -15.45 6.52
C ARG A 344 -19.35 -14.95 5.45
N PRO A 345 -18.92 -14.05 4.56
CA PRO A 345 -19.78 -13.51 3.51
C PRO A 345 -19.91 -14.50 2.35
N GLU A 346 -20.67 -15.57 2.56
CA GLU A 346 -20.85 -16.71 1.63
C GLU A 346 -21.15 -16.31 0.19
N ARG A 347 -22.00 -15.30 0.01
CA ARG A 347 -22.36 -14.77 -1.30
C ARG A 347 -21.13 -14.22 -2.02
N LEU A 348 -20.39 -13.34 -1.35
CA LEU A 348 -19.19 -12.69 -1.89
C LEU A 348 -18.09 -13.71 -2.23
N LEU A 349 -17.90 -14.72 -1.38
CA LEU A 349 -16.87 -15.73 -1.62
C LEU A 349 -17.12 -16.54 -2.91
N ARG A 350 -18.40 -16.81 -3.22
CA ARG A 350 -18.77 -17.54 -4.45
C ARG A 350 -18.67 -16.65 -5.68
N GLU A 351 -19.22 -15.45 -5.60
CA GLU A 351 -19.24 -14.50 -6.73
C GLU A 351 -17.82 -14.12 -7.18
N HIS A 352 -16.91 -13.96 -6.23
CA HIS A 352 -15.58 -13.41 -6.48
C HIS A 352 -14.46 -14.46 -6.60
N GLY A 353 -14.81 -15.74 -6.74
CA GLY A 353 -13.82 -16.83 -6.88
C GLY A 353 -12.92 -17.02 -5.65
N LEU A 354 -13.39 -16.60 -4.46
CA LEU A 354 -12.67 -16.70 -3.19
C LEU A 354 -12.99 -17.98 -2.42
N SER A 355 -13.32 -19.06 -3.12
CA SER A 355 -13.77 -20.32 -2.52
C SER A 355 -12.74 -20.98 -1.59
N ARG A 356 -11.43 -20.71 -1.78
CA ARG A 356 -10.36 -21.21 -0.89
C ARG A 356 -10.33 -20.51 0.48
N LEU A 357 -11.17 -19.48 0.69
CA LEU A 357 -11.39 -18.84 1.99
C LEU A 357 -12.64 -19.38 2.72
N ARG A 358 -13.35 -20.34 2.12
CA ARG A 358 -14.52 -20.93 2.77
C ARG A 358 -14.09 -21.73 3.98
#